data_AF-A0A0A9GB48-F1
#
_entry.id   AF-A0A0A9GB48-F1
#
_cell.length_a   1.000
_cell.length_b   1.000
_cell.length_c   1.000
_cell.angle_alpha   90.00
_cell.angle_beta   90.00
_cell.angle_gamma   90.00
#
_symmetry.space_group_name_H-M   'P 1'
#
loop_
_entity.id
_entity.type
_entity.pdbx_description
1 polymer ?
#
loop_
_entity_poly.entity_id
_entity_poly.type
_entity_poly.pdbx_seq_one_letter_code
_entity_poly.pdbx_strand_id
1 'polypeptide(L)'
;MKGRCKYCDELIGAKRGSGTSAFLKHLTTCKKWSQALRIVQDLSSTMRSPNGACLKNWSYEPQVARRELLQMVSFHRIPFTFMEYDGFRRFVEILV
;
A
#
# COMPACT_ATOMS: atom_id res chain seq x y z
N MET A 1 0.74 27.47 25.72
CA MET A 1 1.47 26.19 25.57
C MET A 1 1.99 26.13 24.12
N LYS A 2 3.07 25.43 23.80
CA LYS A 2 3.53 25.31 22.41
C LYS A 2 3.72 23.82 22.09
N GLY A 3 3.30 23.40 20.91
CA GLY A 3 3.55 22.06 20.37
C GLY A 3 4.62 22.13 19.28
N ARG A 4 5.44 21.09 19.13
CA ARG A 4 6.46 21.01 18.08
C ARG A 4 5.96 20.14 16.94
N CYS A 5 6.06 20.62 15.70
CA CYS A 5 5.79 19.79 14.54
C CYS A 5 6.90 18.74 14.38
N LYS A 6 6.54 17.46 14.26
CA LYS A 6 7.54 16.38 14.06
C LYS A 6 8.20 16.35 12.68
N TYR A 7 7.66 17.08 11.70
CA TYR A 7 8.19 17.10 10.34
C TYR A 7 9.16 18.26 10.14
N CYS A 8 8.82 19.46 10.62
CA CYS A 8 9.63 20.66 10.43
C CYS A 8 10.21 21.27 11.70
N ASP A 9 9.96 20.67 12.86
CA ASP A 9 10.40 21.14 14.18
C ASP A 9 9.91 22.53 14.58
N GLU A 10 8.99 23.11 13.81
CA GLU A 10 8.43 24.43 14.07
C GLU A 10 7.52 24.42 15.31
N LEU A 11 7.67 25.45 16.12
CA LEU A 11 6.90 25.62 17.36
C LEU A 11 5.56 26.28 17.05
N ILE A 12 4.49 25.50 17.18
CA ILE A 12 3.12 25.94 16.93
C ILE A 12 2.52 26.37 18.27
N GLY A 13 2.07 27.62 18.32
CA GLY A 13 1.40 28.17 19.49
C GLY A 13 0.06 27.50 19.73
N ALA A 14 -0.14 26.95 20.94
CA ALA A 14 -1.42 26.45 21.41
C ALA A 14 -2.00 27.44 22.44
N LYS A 15 -3.13 28.06 22.07
CA LYS A 15 -3.93 28.89 22.97
C LYS A 15 -4.79 27.99 23.87
N ARG A 16 -4.88 28.30 25.17
CA ARG A 16 -5.77 27.55 26.09
C ARG A 16 -7.21 27.68 25.58
N GLY A 17 -7.92 26.56 25.43
CA GLY A 17 -9.27 26.50 24.85
C GLY A 17 -9.34 26.45 23.32
N SER A 18 -8.22 26.58 22.61
CA SER A 18 -8.14 26.33 21.16
C SER A 18 -7.63 24.91 20.94
N GLY A 19 -8.43 24.07 20.28
CA GLY A 19 -8.07 22.67 20.00
C GLY A 19 -6.92 22.51 18.99
N THR A 20 -6.94 21.42 18.22
CA THR A 20 -5.90 21.07 17.23
C THR A 20 -5.89 21.93 15.97
N SER A 21 -6.72 22.97 15.90
CA SER A 21 -6.93 23.80 14.71
C SER A 21 -5.68 24.51 14.22
N ALA A 22 -4.82 24.98 15.13
CA ALA A 22 -3.52 25.59 14.77
C ALA A 22 -2.58 24.57 14.13
N PHE A 23 -2.59 23.33 14.63
CA PHE A 23 -1.79 22.25 14.08
C PHE A 23 -2.30 21.80 12.72
N LEU A 24 -3.62 21.71 12.54
CA LEU A 24 -4.25 21.39 11.27
C LEU A 24 -3.90 22.43 10.19
N LYS A 25 -4.03 23.72 10.53
CA LYS A 25 -3.62 24.83 9.63
C LYS A 25 -2.13 24.82 9.31
N HIS A 26 -1.29 24.39 10.25
CA HIS A 26 0.13 24.22 9.97
C HIS A 26 0.37 23.05 9.00
N LEU A 27 -0.28 21.90 9.19
CA LEU A 27 -0.07 20.74 8.32
C LEU A 27 -0.47 21.02 6.87
N THR A 28 -1.46 21.88 6.60
CA THR A 28 -1.80 22.25 5.22
C THR A 28 -0.71 23.07 4.51
N THR A 29 0.13 23.80 5.24
CA THR A 29 1.21 24.63 4.69
C THR A 29 2.62 24.07 4.92
N CYS A 30 2.76 23.04 5.77
CA CYS A 30 4.03 22.44 6.12
C CYS A 30 4.64 21.70 4.91
N LYS A 31 5.70 22.28 4.34
CA LYS A 31 6.41 21.72 3.17
C LYS A 31 6.98 20.33 3.42
N LYS A 32 7.50 20.06 4.62
CA LYS A 32 8.07 18.74 4.96
C LYS A 32 6.98 17.67 5.11
N TRP A 33 5.80 18.04 5.61
CA TRP A 33 4.64 17.15 5.62
C TRP A 33 4.14 16.86 4.20
N SER A 34 4.00 17.89 3.36
CA SER A 34 3.56 17.68 1.97
C SER A 34 4.55 16.85 1.16
N GLN A 35 5.86 17.03 1.38
CA GLN A 35 6.89 16.19 0.77
C GLN A 35 6.80 14.73 1.24
N ALA A 36 6.61 14.49 2.55
CA ALA A 36 6.41 13.14 3.08
C ALA A 36 5.15 12.48 2.49
N LEU A 37 4.06 13.25 2.35
CA LEU A 37 2.82 12.77 1.74
C LEU A 37 3.01 12.41 0.26
N ARG A 38 3.77 13.23 -0.49
CA ARG A 38 4.11 12.95 -1.89
C ARG A 38 4.93 11.69 -2.04
N ILE A 39 5.94 11.47 -1.20
CA ILE A 39 6.75 10.24 -1.23
C ILE A 39 5.85 9.01 -1.02
N VAL A 40 4.94 9.07 -0.05
CA VAL A 40 3.98 7.97 0.20
C VAL A 40 3.05 7.77 -0.99
N GLN A 41 2.56 8.85 -1.61
CA GLN A 41 1.73 8.78 -2.82
C GLN A 41 2.49 8.20 -4.02
N ASP A 42 3.73 8.64 -4.24
CA ASP A 42 4.59 8.16 -5.33
C ASP A 42 4.87 6.67 -5.17
N LEU A 43 5.29 6.21 -3.98
CA LEU A 43 5.45 4.77 -3.68
C LEU A 43 4.15 3.99 -3.93
N SER A 44 3.00 4.54 -3.56
CA SER A 44 1.71 3.90 -3.78
C SER A 44 1.26 3.90 -5.24
N SER A 45 1.87 4.73 -6.09
CA SER A 45 1.55 4.85 -7.52
C SER A 45 2.45 3.99 -8.41
N THR A 46 3.64 3.60 -7.92
CA THR A 46 4.52 2.61 -8.57
C THR A 46 3.96 1.20 -8.46
N MET A 47 3.11 0.94 -7.46
CA MET A 47 2.29 -0.26 -7.39
C MET A 47 0.89 0.06 -7.93
N ARG A 48 0.71 0.05 -9.25
CA ARG A 48 -0.61 0.09 -9.88
C ARG A 48 -0.89 -1.24 -10.56
N SER A 49 -2.02 -1.83 -10.20
CA SER A 49 -2.63 -2.90 -11.01
C SER A 49 -2.99 -2.32 -12.40
N PRO A 50 -3.04 -3.14 -13.46
CA PRO A 50 -3.47 -2.71 -14.81
C PRO A 50 -4.78 -1.89 -14.83
N ASN A 51 -5.64 -2.05 -13.82
CA ASN A 51 -6.90 -1.33 -13.68
C ASN A 51 -6.81 0.02 -12.95
N GLY A 52 -5.61 0.55 -12.69
CA GLY A 52 -5.42 1.88 -12.09
C GLY A 52 -5.77 2.00 -10.61
N ALA A 53 -6.15 0.91 -9.96
CA ALA A 53 -6.31 0.85 -8.51
C ALA A 53 -4.95 0.98 -7.83
N CYS A 54 -4.85 1.90 -6.87
CA CYS A 54 -3.71 2.00 -5.96
C CYS A 54 -3.60 0.67 -5.22
N LEU A 55 -2.50 -0.05 -5.45
CA LEU A 55 -2.23 -1.34 -4.85
C LEU A 55 -1.80 -1.15 -3.39
N LYS A 56 -2.60 -0.42 -2.59
CA LYS A 56 -2.41 -0.34 -1.15
C LYS A 56 -2.60 -1.76 -0.61
N ASN A 57 -1.49 -2.39 -0.27
CA ASN A 57 -1.40 -3.67 0.42
C ASN A 57 -1.79 -4.90 -0.41
N TRP A 58 -1.33 -5.02 -1.67
CA TRP A 58 -1.30 -6.37 -2.25
C TRP A 58 -0.21 -7.16 -1.55
N SER A 59 -0.65 -8.19 -0.84
CA SER A 59 0.20 -9.18 -0.18
C SER A 59 -0.19 -10.54 -0.71
N TYR A 60 0.81 -11.33 -1.09
CA TYR A 60 0.57 -12.71 -1.48
C TYR A 60 -0.01 -13.50 -0.30
N GLU A 61 -1.22 -14.04 -0.48
CA GLU A 61 -1.88 -14.89 0.51
C GLU A 61 -1.91 -16.33 -0.01
N PRO A 62 -1.02 -17.23 0.49
CA PRO A 62 -0.88 -18.58 -0.03
C PRO A 62 -2.19 -19.39 0.01
N GLN A 63 -3.03 -19.14 1.01
CA GLN A 63 -4.30 -19.85 1.19
C GLN A 63 -5.34 -19.48 0.14
N VAL A 64 -5.39 -18.21 -0.26
CA VAL A 64 -6.27 -17.74 -1.34
C VAL A 64 -5.76 -18.29 -2.66
N ALA A 65 -4.46 -18.12 -2.95
CA ALA A 65 -3.87 -18.65 -4.18
C ALA A 65 -4.07 -20.16 -4.35
N ARG A 66 -3.90 -20.94 -3.27
CA ARG A 66 -4.15 -22.39 -3.29
C ARG A 66 -5.62 -22.72 -3.56
N ARG A 67 -6.57 -22.01 -2.95
CA ARG A 67 -8.01 -22.26 -3.19
C ARG A 67 -8.40 -21.98 -4.64
N GLU A 68 -8.00 -20.84 -5.18
CA GLU A 68 -8.30 -20.46 -6.57
C GLU A 68 -7.67 -21.46 -7.56
N LEU A 69 -6.43 -21.89 -7.30
CA LEU A 69 -5.77 -22.90 -8.12
C LEU A 69 -6.51 -24.25 -8.09
N LEU A 70 -6.97 -24.69 -6.91
CA LEU A 70 -7.76 -25.91 -6.78
C LEU A 70 -9.13 -25.80 -7.48
N GLN A 71 -9.77 -24.64 -7.42
CA GLN A 71 -11.01 -24.39 -8.16
C GLN A 71 -10.79 -24.47 -9.66
N MET A 72 -9.73 -23.84 -10.19
CA MET A 72 -9.35 -23.92 -11.60
C MET A 72 -9.10 -25.36 -12.05
N VAL A 73 -8.29 -26.11 -11.28
CA VAL A 73 -7.99 -27.52 -11.54
C VAL A 73 -9.27 -28.37 -11.57
N SER A 74 -10.16 -28.17 -10.60
CA SER A 74 -11.42 -28.91 -10.50
C SER A 74 -12.40 -28.59 -11.63
N PHE A 75 -12.56 -27.29 -11.94
CA PHE A 75 -13.50 -26.81 -12.93
C PHE A 75 -13.06 -27.19 -14.35
N HIS A 76 -11.78 -27.00 -14.67
CA HIS A 76 -11.23 -27.29 -15.99
C HIS A 76 -10.71 -28.73 -16.15
N ARG A 77 -10.88 -29.58 -15.12
CA ARG A 77 -10.43 -30.98 -15.12
C ARG A 77 -8.95 -31.13 -15.49
N ILE A 78 -8.13 -30.19 -15.03
CA ILE A 78 -6.69 -30.21 -15.28
C ILE A 78 -6.07 -31.27 -14.35
N PRO A 79 -5.10 -32.07 -14.82
CA PRO A 79 -4.36 -32.97 -13.93
C PRO A 79 -3.57 -32.19 -12.87
N PHE A 80 -3.49 -32.72 -11.64
CA PHE A 80 -2.67 -32.10 -10.60
C PHE A 80 -1.18 -31.99 -10.99
N THR A 81 -0.70 -32.89 -11.87
CA THR A 81 0.66 -32.89 -12.41
C THR A 81 0.99 -31.65 -13.25
N PHE A 82 -0.01 -30.91 -13.74
CA PHE A 82 0.20 -29.66 -14.47
C PHE A 82 1.01 -28.64 -13.65
N MET A 83 0.83 -28.63 -12.33
CA MET A 83 1.55 -27.72 -11.44
C MET A 83 3.04 -28.06 -11.30
N GLU A 84 3.44 -29.27 -11.70
CA GLU A 84 4.83 -29.73 -11.65
C GLU A 84 5.59 -29.38 -12.93
N TYR A 85 4.90 -28.95 -13.99
CA TYR A 85 5.52 -28.62 -15.27
C TYR A 85 6.42 -27.40 -15.11
N ASP A 86 7.63 -27.48 -15.66
CA ASP A 86 8.63 -26.40 -15.57
C ASP A 86 8.11 -25.07 -16.12
N GLY A 87 7.30 -25.11 -17.19
CA GLY A 87 6.66 -23.93 -17.75
C GLY A 87 5.70 -23.25 -16.77
N PHE A 88 4.93 -24.04 -16.01
CA PHE A 88 4.03 -23.49 -14.99
C PHE A 88 4.81 -22.95 -13.80
N ARG A 89 5.85 -23.65 -13.33
CA ARG A 89 6.71 -23.16 -12.24
C ARG A 89 7.38 -21.84 -12.60
N ARG A 90 7.99 -21.76 -13.79
CA ARG A 90 8.61 -20.53 -14.29
C ARG A 90 7.60 -19.39 -14.44
N PHE A 91 6.37 -19.69 -14.86
CA PHE A 91 5.30 -18.70 -14.91
C PHE A 91 4.96 -18.14 -13.53
N VAL A 92 4.81 -19.00 -12.52
CA VAL A 92 4.53 -18.59 -11.13
C VAL A 92 5.70 -17.81 -10.51
N GLU A 93 6.95 -18.20 -10.79
CA GLU A 93 8.15 -17.49 -10.31
C GLU A 93 8.23 -16.04 -10.78
N ILE A 94 7.64 -15.70 -11.92
CA ILE A 94 7.62 -14.33 -12.46
C ILE A 94 6.45 -13.50 -11.89
N LEU A 95 5.43 -14.14 -11.31
CA LEU A 95 4.23 -13.50 -10.78
C LEU A 95 4.30 -13.14 -9.29
N VAL A 96 5.20 -13.78 -8.53
CA VAL A 96 5.42 -13.55 -7.08
C VAL A 96 6.57 -12.60 -6.89
#